data_AF-A0A538D385-F1
#
_entry.id   AF-A0A538D385-F1
#
_cell.length_a   1.000
_cell.length_b   1.000
_cell.length_c   1.000
_cell.angle_alpha   90.00
_cell.angle_beta   90.00
_cell.angle_gamma   90.00
#
_symmetry.space_group_name_H-M   'P 1'
#
loop_
_entity.id
_entity.type
_entity.pdbx_description
1 polymer ?
#
loop_
_entity_poly.entity_id
_entity_poly.type
_entity_poly.pdbx_seq_one_letter_code
_entity_poly.pdbx_strand_id
1 'polypeptide(L)' 'QFAVKPMNAEEAVLQLELVGHDFFVFRNADSNEVNIVYRRRQGGYGLIEPQ' A
#
# COMPACT_ATOMS: atom_id res chain seq x y z
N GLN A 1 13.25 -8.82 12.88
CA GLN A 1 12.27 -7.72 12.81
C GLN A 1 12.12 -7.36 11.35
N PHE A 2 10.95 -7.56 10.74
CA PHE A 2 10.72 -7.10 9.37
C PHE A 2 10.64 -5.57 9.44
N ALA A 3 11.72 -4.89 9.06
CA ALA A 3 11.72 -3.45 8.93
C ALA A 3 10.78 -3.12 7.76
N VAL A 4 9.53 -2.78 8.07
CA VAL A 4 8.62 -2.19 7.09
C VAL A 4 9.25 -0.87 6.69
N LYS A 5 9.95 -0.87 5.55
CA LYS A 5 10.56 0.33 5.01
C LYS A 5 9.41 1.29 4.67
N PRO A 6 9.41 2.52 5.21
CA PRO A 6 8.42 3.51 4.82
C PRO A 6 8.49 3.70 3.31
N MET A 7 7.34 3.73 2.66
CA MET A 7 7.21 3.87 1.22
C MET A 7 5.99 4.73 0.89
N ASN A 8 5.95 5.29 -0.32
CA ASN A 8 4.79 6.03 -0.79
C ASN A 8 3.72 5.07 -1.39
N ALA A 9 2.54 5.59 -1.68
CA ALA A 9 1.44 4.77 -2.21
C ALA A 9 1.75 4.18 -3.60
N GLU A 10 2.56 4.85 -4.41
CA GLU A 10 2.93 4.40 -5.75
C GLU A 10 3.87 3.20 -5.70
N GLU A 11 4.86 3.24 -4.80
CA GLU A 11 5.73 2.12 -4.47
C GLU A 11 4.94 0.93 -3.92
N ALA A 12 3.95 1.20 -3.06
CA ALA A 12 3.05 0.17 -2.53
C ALA A 12 2.21 -0.50 -3.65
N VAL A 13 1.75 0.26 -4.64
CA VAL A 13 1.06 -0.28 -5.83
C VAL A 13 2.00 -1.15 -6.66
N LEU A 14 3.25 -0.73 -6.86
CA LEU A 14 4.22 -1.55 -7.59
C LEU A 14 4.48 -2.88 -6.87
N GLN A 15 4.62 -2.86 -5.53
CA GLN A 15 4.78 -4.08 -4.73
C GLN A 15 3.54 -4.97 -4.79
N LEU A 16 2.34 -4.40 -4.73
CA LEU A 16 1.08 -5.11 -4.91
C LEU A 16 1.05 -5.85 -6.26
N GLU A 17 1.46 -5.19 -7.36
CA GLU A 17 1.51 -5.79 -8.69
C GLU A 17 2.55 -6.91 -8.80
N LEU A 18 3.74 -6.73 -8.21
CA LEU A 18 4.82 -7.71 -8.24
C LEU A 18 4.48 -9.00 -7.46
N VAL A 19 3.79 -8.86 -6.33
CA VAL A 19 3.36 -10.01 -5.52
C VAL A 19 2.07 -10.63 -6.07
N GLY A 20 1.26 -9.85 -6.79
CA GLY A 20 -0.02 -10.31 -7.35
C GLY A 20 -1.12 -10.47 -6.30
N HIS A 21 -1.05 -9.72 -5.20
CA HIS A 21 -2.09 -9.70 -4.16
C HIS A 21 -3.17 -8.65 -4.45
N ASP A 22 -4.34 -8.82 -3.83
CA ASP A 22 -5.46 -7.88 -3.93
C ASP A 22 -5.30 -6.65 -3.04
N PHE A 23 -4.49 -6.75 -1.98
CA PHE A 23 -4.16 -5.64 -1.08
C PHE A 23 -2.72 -5.71 -0.57
N PHE A 24 -2.17 -4.55 -0.20
CA PHE A 24 -0.81 -4.39 0.32
C PHE A 24 -0.82 -3.38 1.46
N VAL A 25 -0.31 -3.80 2.62
CA VAL A 25 -0.19 -2.97 3.81
C VAL A 25 1.21 -2.38 3.87
N PHE A 26 1.32 -1.07 4.00
CA PHE A 26 2.59 -0.39 4.04
C PHE A 26 2.58 0.73 5.08
N ARG A 27 3.77 1.14 5.52
CA ARG A 27 3.91 2.36 6.33
C ARG A 27 4.16 3.52 5.38
N ASN A 28 3.29 4.52 5.40
CA ASN A 28 3.42 5.72 4.59
C ASN A 28 4.64 6.52 5.07
N ALA A 29 5.50 6.93 4.14
CA ALA A 29 6.70 7.71 4.46
C ALA A 29 6.38 9.15 4.91
N ASP A 30 5.27 9.73 4.46
CA ASP A 30 4.88 11.11 4.73
C ASP A 30 4.13 11.25 6.08
N SER A 31 3.16 10.37 6.34
CA SER A 31 2.40 10.38 7.60
C SER A 31 3.01 9.51 8.69
N ASN A 32 3.93 8.61 8.34
CA ASN A 32 4.47 7.56 9.23
C ASN A 32 3.39 6.59 9.78
N GLU A 33 2.20 6.61 9.19
CA GLU A 33 1.06 5.76 9.55
C GLU A 33 0.98 4.52 8.67
N VAL A 34 0.16 3.55 9.09
CA VAL A 34 -0.04 2.32 8.34
C VAL A 34 -1.20 2.51 7.37
N ASN A 35 -0.89 2.51 6.08
CA ASN A 35 -1.86 2.64 5.01
C ASN A 35 -2.04 1.32 4.27
N ILE A 36 -3.15 1.16 3.57
CA ILE A 36 -3.46 -0.04 2.79
C ILE A 36 -3.80 0.36 1.36
N VAL A 37 -3.05 -0.16 0.40
CA VAL A 37 -3.41 -0.09 -1.02
C VAL A 37 -4.15 -1.36 -1.41
N TYR A 38 -5.20 -1.24 -2.21
CA TYR A 38 -5.96 -2.40 -2.70
C TYR A 38 -6.46 -2.22 -4.12
N ARG A 39 -6.62 -3.34 -4.83
CA ARG A 39 -7.18 -3.36 -6.18
C ARG A 39 -8.70 -3.27 -6.13
N ARG A 40 -9.26 -2.32 -6.88
CA ARG A 40 -10.72 -2.19 -6.99
C ARG A 40 -11.26 -3.19 -8.00
N ARG A 41 -12.45 -3.74 -7.71
CA ARG A 41 -13.14 -4.68 -8.61
C ARG A 41 -13.52 -4.06 -9.97
N GLN A 42 -13.71 -2.74 -10.04
CA GLN A 42 -14.03 -2.02 -11.28
C GLN A 42 -12.79 -1.49 -12.02
N GLY A 43 -11.58 -1.88 -11.58
CA GLY A 43 -10.32 -1.36 -12.10
C GLY A 43 -9.78 -0.20 -11.26
N GLY A 44 -8.46 -0.01 -11.34
CA GLY A 44 -7.72 0.98 -10.56
C GLY A 44 -7.38 0.55 -9.12
N TYR A 45 -6.77 1.48 -8.40
CA TYR A 45 -6.28 1.29 -7.04
C TYR A 45 -7.02 2.19 -6.05
N GLY A 46 -7.27 1.65 -4.85
CA GLY A 46 -7.77 2.41 -3.70
C GLY A 46 -6.70 2.48 -2.61
N LEU A 47 -6.70 3.58 -1.86
CA LEU A 47 -5.90 3.79 -0.66
C LEU A 47 -6.84 3.89 0.53
N ILE A 48 -6.52 3.19 1.61
CA ILE A 48 -7.15 3.32 2.93
C ILE A 48 -6.12 3.93 3.86
N GLU A 49 -6.50 5.02 4.51
CA GLU A 49 -5.70 5.74 5.49
C GLU A 49 -6.41 5.67 6.84
N PRO A 50 -5.67 5.46 7.95
CA PRO A 50 -6.25 5.57 9.29
C PRO A 50 -6.62 7.04 9.58
N GLN A 51 -7.58 7.23 10.49
CA GLN A 51 -8.11 8.54 10.88
C GLN A 51 -7.35 9.13 12.06
#